data_AF-A0A969H8J3-F1
#
_entry.id   AF-A0A969H8J3-F1
#
_cell.length_a   1.000
_cell.length_b   1.000
_cell.length_c   1.000
_cell.angle_alpha   90.00
_cell.angle_beta   90.00
_cell.angle_gamma   90.00
#
_symmetry.space_group_name_H-M   'P 1'
#
loop_
_entity.id
_entity.type
_entity.pdbx_description
1 polymer ?
#
loop_
_entity_poly.entity_id
_entity_poly.type
_entity_poly.pdbx_seq_one_letter_code
_entity_poly.pdbx_strand_id
1 'polypeptide(L)'
;MVENAVPDDLFTDVRINGIYPCDTVSVDPNGFCAFNGLVPPPYTVDVSRFGYLDASTSFDDPHDSSSVFLWAGDLNDDEVINILDLVLMAGLLGSPVPAVNPPTLIAAADFTGPPSPGCTLPAVPGSPPCPDGVINIIDLVLVAKNFGAAGPTDGTPPGGTFPF
;
A
#
# COMPACT_ATOMS: atom_id res chain seq x y z
N MET A 1 -4.94 9.19 16.89
CA MET A 1 -4.35 9.50 15.58
C MET A 1 -3.90 8.15 15.05
N VAL A 2 -4.48 7.68 13.94
CA VAL A 2 -4.22 6.33 13.42
C VAL A 2 -3.11 6.49 12.41
N GLU A 3 -1.92 6.01 12.75
CA GLU A 3 -0.77 5.97 11.86
C GLU A 3 -0.89 4.72 10.99
N ASN A 4 -1.01 4.93 9.68
CA ASN A 4 -1.10 3.86 8.71
C ASN A 4 0.31 3.36 8.41
N ALA A 5 0.63 2.22 9.01
CA ALA A 5 1.77 1.39 8.70
C ALA A 5 1.38 0.39 7.59
N VAL A 6 2.01 0.45 6.43
CA VAL A 6 1.97 -0.67 5.47
C VAL A 6 2.81 -1.81 6.06
N PRO A 7 2.27 -3.02 6.28
CA PRO A 7 3.05 -4.14 6.81
C PRO A 7 4.21 -4.50 5.88
N ASP A 8 5.38 -4.80 6.43
CA ASP A 8 6.57 -5.34 5.74
C ASP A 8 6.17 -6.35 4.69
N ASP A 9 6.39 -5.96 3.45
CA ASP A 9 6.58 -6.92 2.40
C ASP A 9 7.78 -6.50 1.55
N LEU A 10 8.44 -7.50 0.96
CA LEU A 10 9.51 -7.34 -0.02
C LEU A 10 9.05 -6.62 -1.31
N PHE A 11 7.87 -6.01 -1.32
CA PHE A 11 7.13 -5.58 -2.50
C PHE A 11 6.82 -4.07 -2.47
N THR A 12 7.20 -3.36 -1.40
CA THR A 12 7.15 -1.89 -1.32
C THR A 12 8.53 -1.30 -1.65
N ASP A 13 8.64 -0.58 -2.75
CA ASP A 13 9.83 0.20 -3.13
C ASP A 13 9.66 1.63 -2.60
N VAL A 14 10.66 2.10 -1.86
CA VAL A 14 10.70 3.46 -1.32
C VAL A 14 11.99 4.12 -1.80
N ARG A 15 11.84 5.26 -2.47
CA ARG A 15 12.96 6.07 -2.98
C ARG A 15 12.89 7.46 -2.39
N ILE A 16 14.02 7.99 -1.98
CA ILE A 16 14.15 9.38 -1.51
C ILE A 16 15.04 10.12 -2.50
N ASN A 17 14.50 11.16 -3.16
CA ASN A 17 15.17 11.88 -4.25
C ASN A 17 15.73 10.94 -5.33
N GLY A 18 14.99 9.87 -5.65
CA GLY A 18 15.41 8.85 -6.62
C GLY A 18 16.52 7.90 -6.16
N ILE A 19 16.96 7.99 -4.90
CA ILE A 19 17.93 7.07 -4.28
C ILE A 19 17.16 6.11 -3.37
N TYR A 20 17.40 4.81 -3.52
CA TYR A 20 16.84 3.76 -2.65
C TYR A 20 17.55 3.79 -1.29
N PRO A 21 16.91 4.17 -0.16
CA PRO A 21 17.68 4.50 1.03
C PRO A 21 17.17 3.84 2.31
N CYS A 22 16.27 2.84 2.26
CA CYS A 22 16.00 2.09 3.49
C CYS A 22 17.29 1.36 3.85
N ASP A 23 17.96 1.84 4.91
CA ASP A 23 19.26 1.34 5.37
C ASP A 23 19.20 -0.16 5.74
N THR A 24 17.98 -0.69 5.92
CA THR A 24 17.63 -2.09 6.19
C THR A 24 17.05 -2.87 5.00
N VAL A 25 17.21 -2.38 3.76
CA VAL A 25 16.79 -3.06 2.50
C VAL A 25 15.26 -3.19 2.32
N SER A 26 14.44 -2.85 3.31
CA SER A 26 12.98 -2.78 3.20
C SER A 26 12.36 -1.86 4.26
N VAL A 27 11.07 -1.55 4.07
CA VAL A 27 10.18 -0.99 5.09
C VAL A 27 9.94 -2.06 6.17
N ASP A 28 9.96 -1.68 7.44
CA ASP A 28 9.78 -2.62 8.55
C ASP A 28 8.32 -3.11 8.68
N PRO A 29 8.04 -4.13 9.52
CA PRO A 29 6.68 -4.69 9.68
C PRO A 29 5.62 -3.70 10.16
N ASN A 30 6.06 -2.55 10.66
CA ASN A 30 5.23 -1.46 11.11
C ASN A 30 5.27 -0.28 10.12
N GLY A 31 5.64 -0.49 8.86
CA GLY A 31 5.59 0.54 7.83
C GLY A 31 6.65 1.62 7.96
N PHE A 32 7.66 1.44 8.80
CA PHE A 32 8.73 2.43 8.96
C PHE A 32 9.91 2.12 8.05
N CYS A 33 10.32 3.11 7.25
CA CYS A 33 11.63 3.13 6.61
C CYS A 33 12.51 4.13 7.35
N ALA A 34 13.56 3.64 8.02
CA ALA A 34 14.53 4.50 8.70
C ALA A 34 15.59 4.99 7.72
N PHE A 35 15.91 6.29 7.79
CA PHE A 35 16.98 6.90 7.00
C PHE A 35 18.02 7.55 7.93
N ASN A 36 19.30 7.26 7.73
CA ASN A 36 20.39 7.93 8.43
C ASN A 36 20.81 9.24 7.71
N GLY A 37 19.94 10.24 7.69
CA GLY A 37 20.32 11.66 7.79
C GLY A 37 21.20 12.32 6.70
N LEU A 38 21.37 11.78 5.50
CA LEU A 38 22.29 12.36 4.49
C LEU A 38 21.66 13.28 3.44
N VAL A 39 20.33 13.44 3.43
CA VAL A 39 19.64 14.26 2.41
C VAL A 39 19.08 15.52 3.06
N PRO A 40 19.62 16.71 2.74
CA PRO A 40 19.06 17.97 3.24
C PRO A 40 17.69 18.25 2.58
N PRO A 41 16.71 18.76 3.33
CA PRO A 41 15.40 19.10 2.80
C PRO A 41 15.46 20.27 1.79
N PRO A 42 14.49 20.36 0.86
CA PRO A 42 13.38 19.42 0.68
C PRO A 42 13.83 18.08 0.11
N TYR A 43 13.18 17.00 0.55
CA TYR A 43 13.34 15.68 -0.08
C TYR A 43 11.99 15.15 -0.55
N THR A 44 11.98 14.55 -1.73
CA THR A 44 10.85 13.84 -2.29
C THR A 44 10.95 12.37 -1.89
N VAL A 45 9.84 11.79 -1.46
CA VAL A 45 9.68 10.37 -1.20
C VAL A 45 8.72 9.81 -2.23
N ASP A 46 9.21 8.89 -3.04
CA ASP A 46 8.43 8.10 -3.98
C ASP A 46 8.22 6.72 -3.36
N VAL A 47 6.97 6.27 -3.34
CA VAL A 47 6.60 4.95 -2.83
C VAL A 47 5.79 4.23 -3.89
N SER A 48 6.22 3.02 -4.24
CA SER A 48 5.49 2.13 -5.14
C SER A 48 5.31 0.76 -4.52
N ARG A 49 4.18 0.12 -4.84
CA ARG A 49 3.87 -1.24 -4.40
C ARG A 49 2.94 -1.88 -5.39
N PHE A 50 3.27 -3.09 -5.85
CA PHE A 50 2.42 -3.80 -6.80
C PHE A 50 1.00 -4.00 -6.26
N GLY A 51 -0.01 -3.67 -7.06
CA GLY A 51 -1.43 -3.66 -6.65
C GLY A 51 -1.89 -2.35 -6.02
N TYR A 52 -1.01 -1.36 -5.87
CA TYR A 52 -1.31 -0.03 -5.36
C TYR A 52 -0.87 1.03 -6.36
N LEU A 53 -1.61 2.12 -6.38
CA LEU A 53 -1.24 3.32 -7.09
C LEU A 53 -0.05 4.00 -6.40
N ASP A 54 0.97 4.34 -7.18
CA ASP A 54 2.18 5.01 -6.69
C ASP A 54 1.85 6.34 -5.99
N ALA A 55 2.73 6.72 -5.07
CA ALA A 55 2.65 8.00 -4.36
C ALA A 55 4.00 8.73 -4.41
N SER A 56 3.95 10.05 -4.56
CA SER A 56 5.11 10.93 -4.49
C SER A 56 4.77 12.14 -3.65
N THR A 57 5.59 12.42 -2.65
CA THR A 57 5.35 13.54 -1.73
C THR A 57 6.66 14.20 -1.32
N SER A 58 6.60 15.48 -0.94
CA SER A 58 7.79 16.26 -0.55
C SER A 58 7.72 16.65 0.91
N PHE A 59 8.84 16.49 1.60
CA PHE A 59 9.00 16.86 3.00
C PHE A 59 10.06 17.95 3.15
N ASP A 60 9.70 19.00 3.87
CA ASP A 60 10.57 20.13 4.19
C ASP A 60 11.26 19.97 5.56
N ASP A 61 10.76 19.08 6.41
CA ASP A 61 11.32 18.78 7.74
C ASP A 61 11.67 17.29 7.85
N PRO A 62 12.94 16.92 8.09
CA PRO A 62 13.36 15.53 8.32
C PRO A 62 12.80 14.91 9.61
N HIS A 63 12.13 15.71 10.45
CA HIS A 63 11.48 15.26 11.68
C HIS A 63 9.96 15.14 11.56
N ASP A 64 9.36 15.48 10.42
CA ASP A 64 7.94 15.23 10.21
C ASP A 64 7.72 13.71 10.10
N SER A 65 7.09 13.14 11.13
CA SER A 65 6.57 11.78 11.12
C SER A 65 5.27 11.74 10.32
N SER A 66 5.38 11.97 9.02
CA SER A 66 4.25 11.95 8.08
C SER A 66 4.21 10.62 7.35
N SER A 67 3.06 9.95 7.43
CA SER A 67 2.81 8.72 6.69
C SER A 67 2.52 9.02 5.22
N VAL A 68 3.06 8.20 4.31
CA VAL A 68 2.70 8.18 2.90
C VAL A 68 1.62 7.12 2.70
N PHE A 69 0.46 7.51 2.18
CA PHE A 69 -0.67 6.61 1.95
C PHE A 69 -0.67 6.13 0.49
N LEU A 70 -0.70 4.81 0.30
CA LEU A 70 -0.90 4.18 -1.00
C LEU A 70 -2.37 3.83 -1.22
N TRP A 71 -2.83 3.98 -2.45
CA TRP A 71 -4.22 3.70 -2.82
C TRP A 71 -4.28 2.34 -3.52
N ALA A 72 -4.87 1.36 -2.87
CA ALA A 72 -5.03 0.02 -3.44
C ALA A 72 -5.89 0.04 -4.72
N GLY A 73 -5.49 -0.73 -5.73
CA GLY A 73 -6.32 -1.01 -6.88
C GLY A 73 -5.70 -0.81 -8.25
N ASP A 74 -4.43 -0.44 -8.36
CA ASP A 74 -3.71 -0.42 -9.65
C ASP A 74 -3.00 -1.77 -9.84
N LEU A 75 -3.70 -2.72 -10.47
CA LEU A 75 -3.29 -4.12 -10.53
C LEU A 75 -2.61 -4.49 -11.83
N ASN A 76 -2.83 -3.69 -12.87
CA ASN A 76 -2.14 -3.81 -14.15
C ASN A 76 -0.95 -2.84 -14.28
N ASP A 77 -0.65 -2.04 -13.25
CA ASP A 77 0.52 -1.16 -13.16
C ASP A 77 0.52 -0.13 -14.30
N ASP A 78 -0.63 0.53 -14.50
CA ASP A 78 -0.84 1.53 -15.55
C ASP A 78 -1.02 2.98 -15.04
N GLU A 79 -0.78 3.19 -13.74
CA GLU A 79 -0.93 4.45 -12.99
C GLU A 79 -2.38 4.98 -12.97
N VAL A 80 -3.38 4.17 -13.31
CA VAL A 80 -4.79 4.59 -13.30
C VAL A 80 -5.71 3.47 -12.81
N ILE A 81 -6.36 3.66 -11.67
CA ILE A 81 -7.36 2.71 -11.18
C ILE A 81 -8.63 2.85 -12.02
N ASN A 82 -8.88 1.88 -12.90
CA ASN A 82 -9.95 1.94 -13.87
C ASN A 82 -10.69 0.60 -14.04
N ILE A 83 -11.51 0.48 -15.08
CA ILE A 83 -12.33 -0.72 -15.31
C ILE A 83 -11.48 -1.98 -15.52
N LEU A 84 -10.26 -1.84 -16.04
CA LEU A 84 -9.36 -2.96 -16.24
C LEU A 84 -8.94 -3.58 -14.90
N ASP A 85 -8.64 -2.77 -13.89
CA ASP A 85 -8.34 -3.24 -12.53
C ASP A 85 -9.53 -3.93 -11.89
N LEU A 86 -10.74 -3.35 -12.03
CA LEU A 86 -11.95 -3.96 -11.48
C LEU A 86 -12.25 -5.30 -12.14
N VAL A 87 -12.02 -5.42 -13.44
CA VAL A 87 -12.19 -6.68 -14.18
C VAL A 87 -11.13 -7.70 -13.76
N LEU A 88 -9.88 -7.28 -13.53
CA LEU A 88 -8.84 -8.13 -12.98
C LEU A 88 -9.23 -8.64 -11.58
N MET A 89 -9.62 -7.76 -10.66
CA MET A 89 -10.11 -8.15 -9.33
C MET A 89 -11.30 -9.11 -9.39
N ALA A 90 -12.30 -8.79 -10.22
CA ALA A 90 -13.48 -9.63 -10.37
C ALA A 90 -13.13 -11.04 -10.88
N GLY A 91 -12.12 -11.15 -11.75
CA GLY A 91 -11.59 -12.43 -12.23
C GLY A 91 -10.90 -13.28 -11.15
N LEU A 92 -10.53 -12.67 -10.03
CA LEU A 92 -9.83 -13.32 -8.92
C LEU A 92 -10.75 -13.65 -7.74
N LEU A 93 -12.00 -13.18 -7.74
CA LEU A 93 -12.95 -13.42 -6.64
C LEU A 93 -13.10 -14.90 -6.28
N GLY A 94 -12.99 -15.19 -4.99
CA GLY A 94 -13.03 -16.54 -4.42
C GLY A 94 -11.70 -17.30 -4.51
N SER A 95 -10.65 -16.70 -5.06
CA SER A 95 -9.34 -17.34 -5.13
C SER A 95 -8.65 -17.34 -3.77
N PRO A 96 -8.11 -18.49 -3.33
CA PRO A 96 -7.20 -18.50 -2.19
C PRO A 96 -5.89 -17.84 -2.58
N VAL A 97 -5.30 -17.07 -1.68
CA VAL A 97 -3.98 -16.46 -1.85
C VAL A 97 -2.93 -17.40 -1.27
N PRO A 98 -2.09 -18.00 -2.12
CA PRO A 98 -1.00 -18.84 -1.63
C PRO A 98 0.07 -17.97 -0.96
N ALA A 99 0.71 -18.47 0.09
CA ALA A 99 1.91 -17.87 0.64
C ALA A 99 3.08 -18.08 -0.35
N VAL A 100 3.21 -17.21 -1.35
CA VAL A 100 4.26 -17.27 -2.37
C VAL A 100 5.08 -15.99 -2.45
N ASN A 101 6.36 -16.17 -2.78
CA ASN A 101 7.34 -15.15 -3.10
C ASN A 101 8.04 -15.62 -4.40
N PRO A 102 7.99 -14.89 -5.54
CA PRO A 102 7.69 -13.46 -5.77
C PRO A 102 6.19 -13.10 -5.74
N PRO A 103 5.84 -11.79 -5.70
CA PRO A 103 4.45 -11.36 -5.65
C PRO A 103 3.74 -11.78 -6.93
N THR A 104 2.54 -12.32 -6.74
CA THR A 104 1.64 -12.65 -7.84
C THR A 104 0.50 -11.66 -7.84
N LEU A 105 -0.16 -11.50 -8.98
CA LEU A 105 -1.40 -10.72 -9.08
C LEU A 105 -2.42 -11.13 -7.99
N ILE A 106 -2.47 -12.42 -7.63
CA ILE A 106 -3.33 -12.94 -6.57
C ILE A 106 -2.91 -12.39 -5.19
N ALA A 107 -1.61 -12.37 -4.89
CA ALA A 107 -1.12 -11.84 -3.61
C ALA A 107 -1.31 -10.32 -3.48
N ALA A 108 -1.19 -9.59 -4.59
CA ALA A 108 -1.40 -8.14 -4.62
C ALA A 108 -2.88 -7.72 -4.56
N ALA A 109 -3.80 -8.65 -4.86
CA ALA A 109 -5.25 -8.42 -4.91
C ALA A 109 -5.98 -8.76 -3.60
N ASP A 110 -5.28 -9.28 -2.59
CA ASP A 110 -5.83 -9.54 -1.25
C ASP A 110 -5.46 -8.39 -0.34
N PHE A 111 -6.39 -7.44 -0.21
CA PHE A 111 -6.17 -6.20 0.53
C PHE A 111 -6.72 -6.28 1.95
N THR A 112 -7.58 -7.26 2.25
CA THR A 112 -8.41 -7.23 3.46
C THR A 112 -8.70 -8.57 4.13
N GLY A 113 -8.98 -8.50 5.43
CA GLY A 113 -9.75 -9.43 6.25
C GLY A 113 -9.10 -9.75 7.62
N PRO A 114 -9.56 -10.80 8.34
CA PRO A 114 -9.03 -11.15 9.65
C PRO A 114 -7.56 -11.61 9.55
N PRO A 115 -6.73 -11.35 10.57
CA PRO A 115 -5.30 -11.67 10.53
C PRO A 115 -5.06 -13.15 10.24
N SER A 116 -4.43 -13.44 9.10
CA SER A 116 -3.81 -14.72 8.81
C SER A 116 -2.73 -15.05 9.85
N PRO A 117 -2.43 -16.33 10.14
CA PRO A 117 -1.33 -16.72 11.01
C PRO A 117 0.01 -16.22 10.43
N GLY A 118 0.50 -15.10 10.93
CA GLY A 118 1.67 -14.38 10.38
C GLY A 118 1.52 -12.86 10.39
N CYS A 119 0.29 -12.33 10.35
CA CYS A 119 0.00 -10.91 10.62
C CYS A 119 -0.43 -10.79 12.10
N THR A 120 0.53 -10.80 13.02
CA THR A 120 0.20 -10.75 14.45
C THR A 120 -0.17 -9.33 14.87
N LEU A 121 -1.46 -9.18 15.17
CA LEU A 121 -2.09 -8.15 15.98
C LEU A 121 -1.24 -7.65 17.17
N PRO A 122 -1.51 -6.43 17.67
CA PRO A 122 -2.86 -6.02 18.06
C PRO A 122 -3.69 -5.52 16.87
N ALA A 123 -4.94 -5.98 16.73
CA ALA A 123 -5.91 -5.32 15.88
C ALA A 123 -6.24 -4.03 16.62
N VAL A 124 -5.54 -2.96 16.27
CA VAL A 124 -5.89 -1.65 16.78
C VAL A 124 -7.19 -1.26 16.07
N PRO A 125 -8.24 -0.84 16.78
CA PRO A 125 -9.44 -0.32 16.15
C PRO A 125 -9.06 0.84 15.21
N GLY A 126 -9.30 0.66 13.90
CA GLY A 126 -8.87 1.60 12.87
C GLY A 126 -7.64 1.18 12.05
N SER A 127 -6.96 0.08 12.38
CA SER A 127 -5.92 -0.50 11.53
C SER A 127 -6.51 -1.06 10.22
N PRO A 128 -5.78 -1.01 9.09
CA PRO A 128 -6.18 -1.67 7.86
C PRO A 128 -6.37 -3.18 8.11
N PRO A 129 -7.34 -3.84 7.47
CA PRO A 129 -7.48 -5.28 7.57
C PRO A 129 -6.23 -5.94 6.92
N CYS A 130 -5.58 -6.90 7.57
CA CYS A 130 -4.49 -7.65 6.93
C CYS A 130 -5.05 -8.50 5.77
N PRO A 131 -4.24 -8.88 4.77
CA PRO A 131 -4.64 -9.90 3.80
C PRO A 131 -5.12 -11.18 4.51
N ASP A 132 -6.33 -11.64 4.20
CA ASP A 132 -6.96 -12.79 4.89
C ASP A 132 -6.76 -14.13 4.21
N GLY A 133 -6.01 -14.12 3.11
CA GLY A 133 -5.72 -15.30 2.31
C GLY A 133 -6.82 -15.62 1.30
N VAL A 134 -7.84 -14.78 1.13
CA VAL A 134 -8.95 -14.99 0.20
C VAL A 134 -9.41 -13.69 -0.44
N ILE A 135 -9.27 -13.59 -1.76
CA ILE A 135 -9.82 -12.47 -2.51
C ILE A 135 -11.34 -12.55 -2.51
N ASN A 136 -11.99 -11.58 -1.90
CA ASN A 136 -13.43 -11.54 -1.73
C ASN A 136 -14.01 -10.17 -2.10
N ILE A 137 -15.32 -9.98 -1.85
CA ILE A 137 -16.03 -8.76 -2.27
C ILE A 137 -15.51 -7.51 -1.55
N ILE A 138 -14.92 -7.65 -0.35
CA ILE A 138 -14.38 -6.54 0.42
C ILE A 138 -13.16 -5.95 -0.30
N ASP A 139 -12.28 -6.81 -0.84
CA ASP A 139 -11.12 -6.39 -1.64
C ASP A 139 -11.56 -5.62 -2.89
N LEU A 140 -12.57 -6.14 -3.60
CA LEU A 140 -13.11 -5.47 -4.78
C LEU A 140 -13.73 -4.11 -4.45
N VAL A 141 -14.46 -4.00 -3.32
CA VAL A 141 -15.04 -2.73 -2.88
C VAL A 141 -13.94 -1.71 -2.55
N LEU A 142 -12.83 -2.16 -1.99
CA LEU A 142 -11.68 -1.31 -1.67
C LEU A 142 -10.98 -0.78 -2.92
N VAL A 143 -10.85 -1.59 -3.98
CA VAL A 143 -10.40 -1.12 -5.30
C VAL A 143 -11.40 -0.13 -5.90
N ALA A 144 -12.70 -0.45 -5.86
CA ALA A 144 -13.75 0.41 -6.40
C ALA A 144 -13.84 1.77 -5.68
N LYS A 145 -13.44 1.86 -4.41
CA LYS A 145 -13.33 3.12 -3.67
C LYS A 145 -12.41 4.12 -4.37
N ASN A 146 -11.34 3.64 -4.98
CA ASN A 146 -10.33 4.46 -5.62
C ASN A 146 -10.56 4.57 -7.14
N PHE A 147 -11.72 4.13 -7.66
CA PHE A 147 -12.01 4.15 -9.09
C PHE A 147 -11.88 5.55 -9.70
N GLY A 148 -11.15 5.64 -10.80
CA GLY A 148 -10.85 6.88 -11.51
C GLY A 148 -9.69 7.68 -10.91
N ALA A 149 -9.04 7.18 -9.85
CA ALA A 149 -7.78 7.77 -9.37
C ALA A 149 -6.66 7.54 -10.39
N ALA A 150 -5.75 8.52 -10.47
CA ALA A 150 -4.56 8.47 -11.30
C ALA A 150 -3.36 8.89 -10.46
N GLY A 151 -2.24 8.20 -10.68
CA GLY A 151 -1.00 8.37 -9.94
C GLY A 151 0.00 9.27 -10.67
N PRO A 152 1.14 9.56 -10.03
CA PRO A 152 1.39 9.34 -8.60
C PRO A 152 0.48 10.22 -7.74
N THR A 153 -0.03 9.67 -6.64
CA THR A 153 -0.81 10.45 -5.65
C THR A 153 0.13 11.34 -4.82
N ASP A 154 -0.43 12.31 -4.08
CA ASP A 154 0.34 13.18 -3.18
C ASP A 154 0.70 12.52 -1.83
N GLY A 155 0.43 11.22 -1.70
CA GLY A 155 0.64 10.46 -0.48
C GLY A 155 -0.37 10.76 0.63
N THR A 156 -1.42 11.54 0.37
CA THR A 156 -2.45 11.84 1.37
C THR A 156 -3.50 10.72 1.46
N PRO A 157 -4.19 10.58 2.62
CA PRO A 157 -5.23 9.57 2.78
C PRO A 157 -6.32 9.70 1.69
N PRO A 158 -6.80 8.58 1.13
CA PRO A 158 -7.85 8.63 0.13
C PRO A 158 -9.11 9.32 0.67
N GLY A 159 -9.54 10.36 -0.04
CA GLY A 159 -10.75 11.10 0.26
C GLY A 159 -12.00 10.21 0.14
N GLY A 160 -13.02 10.50 0.95
CA GLY A 160 -14.31 9.80 0.92
C GLY A 160 -14.44 8.72 2.00
N THR A 161 -15.51 8.83 2.79
CA THR A 161 -15.98 7.78 3.69
C THR A 161 -16.91 6.86 2.93
N PHE A 162 -16.63 5.56 2.90
CA PHE A 162 -17.66 4.57 2.61
C PHE A 162 -18.53 4.41 3.87
N PRO A 163 -19.85 4.67 3.81
CA PRO A 163 -20.73 4.46 4.94
C PRO A 163 -21.00 2.95 5.09
N PHE A 164 -20.25 2.27 5.93
CA PHE A 164 -20.65 0.99 6.53
C PHE A 164 -20.39 1.05 8.04
#